data_AF-A0A497FFE2-F1
#
_entry.id   AF-A0A497FFE2-F1
#
_cell.length_a   1.000
_cell.length_b   1.000
_cell.length_c   1.000
_cell.angle_alpha   90.00
_cell.angle_beta   90.00
_cell.angle_gamma   90.00
#
_symmetry.space_group_name_H-M   'P 1'
#
loop_
_entity.id
_entity.type
_entity.pdbx_description
1 polymer ?
#
loop_
_entity_poly.entity_id
_entity_poly.type
_entity_poly.pdbx_seq_one_letter_code
_entity_poly.pdbx_strand_id
1 'polypeptide(L)'
;MEFTLFGLPKELSIMLAVEAIIVFLWIVKITVMSRLRLHKPEKELFKSEIYKIPFWDRLILSFSNPLIAVLYASSAYTFIVAFFTTIIAFQPFDYRILILAIALYCIGIAMLIYAWNRSKYLYNEIIQRLNSSPF
;
A
#
# COMPACT_ATOMS: atom_id res chain seq x y z
N MET A 1 28.64 -0.14 -17.59
CA MET A 1 27.41 0.52 -18.09
C MET A 1 26.80 1.28 -16.93
N GLU A 2 26.60 2.59 -17.09
CA GLU A 2 25.83 3.37 -16.12
C GLU A 2 24.36 2.95 -16.23
N PHE A 3 23.78 2.51 -15.12
CA PHE A 3 22.38 2.09 -15.10
C PHE A 3 21.50 3.34 -15.04
N THR A 4 20.97 3.74 -16.19
CA THR A 4 20.05 4.87 -16.34
C THR A 4 18.70 4.35 -16.84
N LEU A 5 17.67 4.49 -16.02
CA LEU A 5 16.28 4.14 -16.36
C LEU A 5 15.56 5.44 -16.71
N PHE A 6 14.94 5.52 -17.89
CA PHE A 6 14.24 6.73 -18.37
C PHE A 6 15.09 8.01 -18.39
N GLY A 7 16.41 7.92 -18.51
CA GLY A 7 17.30 9.08 -18.47
C GLY A 7 17.46 9.72 -17.09
N LEU A 8 16.99 9.04 -16.03
CA LEU A 8 17.11 9.51 -14.65
C LEU A 8 18.54 9.36 -14.13
N PRO A 9 18.94 10.17 -13.13
CA PRO A 9 20.16 9.95 -12.36
C PRO A 9 20.25 8.50 -11.85
N LYS A 10 21.49 8.01 -11.70
CA LYS A 10 21.75 6.61 -11.32
C LYS A 10 21.08 6.26 -9.99
N GLU A 11 21.10 7.18 -9.03
CA GLU A 11 20.53 7.01 -7.70
C GLU A 11 19.02 6.82 -7.78
N LEU A 12 18.33 7.67 -8.54
CA LEU A 12 16.89 7.58 -8.72
C LEU A 12 16.50 6.36 -9.56
N SER A 13 17.30 6.00 -10.57
CA SER A 13 17.12 4.79 -11.38
C SER A 13 17.16 3.53 -10.51
N ILE A 14 18.08 3.47 -9.55
CA ILE A 14 18.16 2.36 -8.59
C ILE A 14 16.94 2.38 -7.65
N MET A 15 16.57 3.55 -7.11
CA MET A 15 15.39 3.68 -6.25
C MET A 15 14.11 3.20 -6.96
N LEU A 16 13.97 3.54 -8.25
CA LEU A 16 12.83 3.17 -9.08
C LEU A 16 12.83 1.67 -9.42
N ALA A 17 13.99 1.06 -9.64
CA ALA A 17 14.11 -0.38 -9.82
C ALA A 17 13.72 -1.15 -8.56
N VAL A 18 14.17 -0.67 -7.38
CA VAL A 18 13.76 -1.23 -6.09
C VAL A 18 12.25 -1.08 -5.88
N GLU A 19 11.69 0.09 -6.21
CA GLU A 19 10.25 0.34 -6.14
C GLU A 19 9.46 -0.62 -7.04
N ALA A 20 9.92 -0.83 -8.27
CA ALA A 20 9.29 -1.77 -9.19
C ALA A 20 9.25 -3.21 -8.63
N ILE A 21 10.32 -3.64 -7.95
CA ILE A 21 10.37 -4.94 -7.26
C ILE A 21 9.37 -4.98 -6.10
N ILE A 22 9.32 -3.94 -5.27
CA ILE A 22 8.39 -3.86 -4.12
C ILE A 22 6.94 -3.94 -4.60
N VAL A 23 6.58 -3.13 -5.60
CA VAL A 23 5.24 -3.12 -6.19
C VAL A 23 4.91 -4.48 -6.81
N PHE A 24 5.85 -5.09 -7.53
CA PHE A 24 5.67 -6.42 -8.11
C PHE A 24 5.39 -7.48 -7.02
N LEU A 25 6.15 -7.48 -5.93
CA LEU A 25 5.93 -8.40 -4.80
C LEU A 25 4.54 -8.20 -4.18
N TRP A 26 4.08 -6.95 -4.04
CA TRP A 26 2.73 -6.66 -3.55
C TRP A 26 1.64 -7.15 -4.50
N ILE A 27 1.80 -6.93 -5.81
CA ILE A 27 0.86 -7.43 -6.83
C ILE A 27 0.77 -8.95 -6.74
N VAL A 28 1.91 -9.66 -6.78
CA VAL A 28 1.96 -11.12 -6.68
C VAL A 28 1.25 -11.60 -5.41
N LYS A 29 1.54 -10.98 -4.26
CA LYS A 29 0.92 -11.35 -2.99
C LYS A 29 -0.59 -11.12 -2.98
N ILE A 30 -1.07 -9.97 -3.48
CA ILE A 30 -2.50 -9.65 -3.56
C ILE A 30 -3.20 -10.65 -4.49
N THR A 31 -2.62 -10.98 -5.64
CA THR A 31 -3.17 -11.94 -6.60
C THR A 31 -3.18 -13.37 -6.04
N VAL A 32 -2.11 -13.80 -5.36
CA VAL A 32 -2.06 -15.12 -4.72
C VAL A 32 -3.07 -15.21 -3.58
N MET A 33 -3.13 -14.19 -2.71
CA MET A 33 -4.13 -14.14 -1.64
C MET A 33 -5.56 -14.08 -2.17
N SER A 34 -5.83 -13.36 -3.27
CA SER A 34 -7.18 -13.29 -3.84
C SER A 34 -7.63 -14.65 -4.40
N ARG A 35 -6.74 -15.37 -5.09
CA ARG A 35 -7.03 -16.75 -5.56
C ARG A 35 -7.32 -17.71 -4.41
N LEU A 36 -6.60 -17.60 -3.30
CA LEU A 36 -6.87 -18.41 -2.10
C LEU A 36 -8.19 -18.03 -1.41
N ARG A 37 -8.60 -16.76 -1.48
CA ARG A 37 -9.82 -16.25 -0.84
C ARG A 37 -11.10 -16.55 -1.62
N LEU A 38 -11.03 -16.73 -2.94
CA LEU A 38 -12.16 -17.15 -3.77
C LEU A 38 -12.73 -18.53 -3.37
N HIS A 39 -12.03 -19.29 -2.50
CA HIS A 39 -12.50 -20.55 -1.96
C HIS A 39 -13.25 -20.45 -0.61
N LYS A 40 -13.50 -19.24 -0.09
CA LYS A 40 -14.26 -19.03 1.15
C LYS A 40 -15.50 -18.17 0.91
N PRO A 41 -16.67 -18.77 0.61
CA PRO A 41 -17.90 -18.05 0.36
C PRO A 41 -18.67 -17.85 1.68
N GLU A 42 -18.11 -17.15 2.67
CA GLU A 42 -18.80 -17.04 3.98
C GLU A 42 -18.52 -15.74 4.73
N LYS A 43 -18.68 -14.56 4.12
CA LYS A 43 -18.66 -13.30 4.89
C LYS A 43 -19.66 -12.21 4.47
N GLU A 44 -20.69 -12.53 3.69
CA GLU A 44 -21.71 -11.54 3.30
C GLU A 44 -23.01 -11.58 4.14
N LEU A 45 -23.17 -12.52 5.07
CA LEU A 45 -24.46 -12.71 5.75
C LEU A 45 -24.65 -11.99 7.10
N PHE A 46 -23.63 -11.32 7.64
CA PHE A 46 -23.79 -10.54 8.87
C PHE A 46 -23.42 -9.08 8.61
N LYS A 47 -24.45 -8.23 8.49
CA LYS A 47 -24.37 -6.79 8.73
C LYS A 47 -23.95 -6.60 10.20
N SER A 48 -22.65 -6.74 10.48
CA SER A 48 -22.08 -6.36 11.75
C SER A 48 -22.26 -4.85 11.89
N GLU A 49 -22.89 -4.42 12.99
CA GLU A 49 -23.04 -3.02 13.37
C GLU A 49 -21.78 -2.22 13.05
N ILE A 50 -21.96 -1.08 12.38
CA ILE A 50 -20.85 -0.19 12.02
C ILE A 50 -20.36 0.44 13.32
N TYR A 51 -19.48 -0.27 14.04
CA TYR A 51 -18.78 0.30 15.18
C TYR A 51 -18.02 1.52 14.69
N LYS A 52 -18.25 2.68 15.33
CA LYS A 52 -17.55 3.91 15.03
C LYS A 52 -16.12 3.77 15.54
N ILE A 53 -15.22 3.32 14.68
CA ILE A 53 -13.83 3.07 15.02
C ILE A 53 -13.12 4.43 15.21
N PRO A 54 -12.55 4.73 16.38
CA PRO A 54 -11.74 5.93 16.57
C PRO A 54 -10.52 5.90 15.62
N PHE A 55 -10.26 7.02 14.95
CA PHE A 55 -9.20 7.10 13.94
C PHE A 55 -7.82 6.73 14.50
N TRP A 56 -7.47 7.26 15.67
CA TRP A 56 -6.18 7.02 16.32
C TRP A 56 -5.99 5.56 16.74
N ASP A 57 -7.02 4.96 17.34
CA ASP A 57 -6.97 3.55 17.75
C ASP A 57 -6.75 2.65 16.55
N ARG A 58 -7.49 2.90 15.45
CA ARG A 58 -7.30 2.15 14.21
C ARG A 58 -5.90 2.32 13.65
N LEU A 59 -5.35 3.53 13.67
CA LEU A 59 -4.02 3.80 13.17
C LEU A 59 -2.98 3.03 13.99
N ILE A 60 -3.05 3.09 15.32
CA ILE A 60 -2.14 2.39 16.23
C ILE A 60 -2.24 0.87 16.04
N LEU A 61 -3.46 0.32 16.00
CA LEU A 61 -3.70 -1.11 15.75
C LEU A 61 -3.23 -1.56 14.37
N SER A 62 -3.20 -0.66 13.39
CA SER A 62 -2.65 -0.96 12.07
C SER A 62 -1.15 -1.25 12.13
N PHE A 63 -0.41 -0.56 13.00
CA PHE A 63 1.02 -0.80 13.20
C PHE A 63 1.30 -2.07 14.00
N SER A 64 0.34 -2.57 14.77
CA SER A 64 0.46 -3.87 15.45
C SER A 64 0.47 -5.05 14.47
N ASN A 65 -0.08 -4.88 13.25
CA ASN A 65 0.03 -5.89 12.21
C ASN A 65 1.24 -5.59 11.30
N PRO A 66 2.29 -6.45 11.30
CA PRO A 66 3.51 -6.18 10.54
C PRO A 66 3.25 -6.05 9.05
N LEU A 67 2.26 -6.76 8.50
CA LEU A 67 1.94 -6.67 7.07
C LEU A 67 1.35 -5.31 6.68
N ILE A 68 0.50 -4.74 7.54
CA ILE A 68 -0.10 -3.43 7.29
C ILE A 68 0.95 -2.33 7.50
N ALA A 69 1.78 -2.46 8.54
CA ALA A 69 2.91 -1.56 8.77
C ALA A 69 3.87 -1.52 7.56
N VAL A 70 4.24 -2.68 7.00
CA VAL A 70 5.09 -2.76 5.79
C VAL A 70 4.39 -2.15 4.57
N LEU A 71 3.07 -2.28 4.44
CA LEU A 71 2.28 -1.63 3.38
C LEU A 71 2.33 -0.10 3.50
N TYR A 72 2.20 0.45 4.70
CA TYR A 72 2.36 1.89 4.95
C TYR A 72 3.79 2.36 4.68
N ALA A 73 4.79 1.61 5.12
CA ALA A 73 6.20 1.92 4.84
C ALA A 73 6.50 1.89 3.33
N SER A 74 5.96 0.89 2.61
CA SER A 74 6.08 0.79 1.15
C SER A 74 5.44 2.00 0.48
N SER A 75 4.20 2.33 0.85
CA SER A 75 3.49 3.53 0.35
C SER A 75 4.28 4.82 0.60
N ALA A 76 4.84 5.00 1.79
CA ALA A 76 5.68 6.15 2.12
C ALA A 76 6.94 6.21 1.25
N TYR A 77 7.61 5.07 1.04
CA TYR A 77 8.78 4.98 0.17
C TYR A 77 8.41 5.32 -1.29
N THR A 78 7.30 4.79 -1.81
CA THR A 78 6.79 5.14 -3.15
C THR A 78 6.55 6.64 -3.30
N PHE A 79 6.00 7.31 -2.27
CA PHE A 79 5.81 8.75 -2.30
C PHE A 79 7.12 9.54 -2.31
N ILE A 80 8.15 9.07 -1.59
CA ILE A 80 9.48 9.68 -1.64
C ILE A 80 10.07 9.54 -3.05
N VAL A 81 9.98 8.36 -3.66
CA VAL A 81 10.44 8.14 -5.05
C VAL A 81 9.65 9.01 -6.03
N ALA A 82 8.33 9.08 -5.87
CA ALA A 82 7.46 9.95 -6.69
C ALA A 82 7.84 11.43 -6.55
N PHE A 83 8.13 11.89 -5.33
CA PHE A 83 8.54 13.27 -5.05
C PHE A 83 9.85 13.64 -5.77
N PHE A 84 10.90 12.82 -5.63
CA PHE A 84 12.16 13.06 -6.34
C PHE A 84 12.00 12.97 -7.86
N THR A 85 11.21 12.00 -8.35
CA THR A 85 10.90 11.87 -9.78
C THR A 85 10.15 13.11 -10.29
N THR A 86 9.26 13.70 -9.49
CA THR A 86 8.57 14.94 -9.83
C THR A 86 9.53 16.11 -9.94
N ILE A 87 10.46 16.28 -8.99
CA ILE A 87 11.47 17.36 -9.05
C ILE A 87 12.29 17.23 -10.33
N ILE A 88 12.77 16.04 -10.65
CA ILE A 88 13.59 15.78 -11.83
C ILE A 88 12.80 15.99 -13.13
N ALA A 89 11.49 15.72 -13.13
CA ALA A 89 10.63 15.99 -14.28
C ALA A 89 10.58 17.46 -14.69
N PHE A 90 10.98 18.40 -13.81
CA PHE A 90 11.04 19.84 -14.10
C PHE A 90 12.46 20.37 -14.39
N GLN A 91 13.48 19.50 -14.43
CA GLN A 91 14.90 19.90 -14.54
C GLN A 91 15.69 19.11 -15.60
N PRO A 92 15.56 19.34 -16.92
CA PRO A 92 14.61 20.16 -17.68
C PRO A 92 13.23 19.50 -17.77
N PHE A 93 12.22 20.23 -18.25
CA PHE A 93 10.85 19.71 -18.32
C PHE A 93 10.72 18.49 -19.25
N ASP A 94 10.39 17.33 -18.69
CA ASP A 94 10.12 16.08 -19.43
C ASP A 94 8.76 15.49 -19.01
N TYR A 95 7.81 15.50 -19.95
CA TYR A 95 6.46 14.98 -19.75
C TYR A 95 6.42 13.47 -19.47
N ARG A 96 7.41 12.70 -19.94
CA ARG A 96 7.47 11.24 -19.72
C ARG A 96 7.77 10.94 -18.26
N ILE A 97 8.74 11.66 -17.70
CA ILE A 97 9.11 11.55 -16.28
C ILE A 97 7.98 12.08 -15.39
N LEU A 98 7.27 13.11 -15.84
CA LEU A 98 6.08 13.61 -15.13
C LEU A 98 4.96 12.56 -15.07
N ILE A 99 4.65 11.90 -16.19
CA ILE A 99 3.64 10.82 -16.23
C ILE A 99 4.05 9.68 -15.30
N LEU A 100 5.33 9.31 -15.29
CA LEU A 100 5.88 8.31 -14.38
C LEU A 100 5.70 8.72 -12.90
N ALA A 101 5.98 9.96 -12.55
CA ALA A 101 5.76 10.48 -11.19
C ALA A 101 4.28 10.42 -10.79
N ILE A 102 3.37 10.80 -11.70
CA ILE A 102 1.92 10.70 -11.48
C ILE A 102 1.51 9.24 -11.24
N ALA A 103 2.02 8.31 -12.04
CA ALA A 103 1.74 6.87 -11.87
C ALA A 103 2.21 6.37 -10.49
N LEU A 104 3.41 6.79 -10.04
CA LEU A 104 3.92 6.44 -8.72
C LEU A 104 3.04 6.98 -7.59
N TYR A 105 2.55 8.22 -7.70
CA TYR A 105 1.57 8.75 -6.73
C TYR A 105 0.29 7.93 -6.69
N CYS A 106 -0.25 7.53 -7.85
CA CYS A 106 -1.42 6.66 -7.91
C CYS A 106 -1.18 5.31 -7.22
N ILE A 107 -0.01 4.70 -7.44
CA ILE A 107 0.39 3.44 -6.79
C ILE A 107 0.50 3.62 -5.27
N GLY A 108 1.16 4.68 -4.81
CA GLY A 108 1.30 5.00 -3.39
C GLY A 108 -0.06 5.19 -2.70
N ILE A 109 -0.98 5.91 -3.33
CA ILE A 109 -2.35 6.11 -2.85
C ILE A 109 -3.12 4.78 -2.82
N ALA A 110 -3.02 3.96 -3.86
CA ALA A 110 -3.69 2.66 -3.90
C ALA A 110 -3.23 1.75 -2.76
N MET A 111 -1.92 1.70 -2.47
CA MET A 111 -1.37 0.97 -1.33
C MET A 111 -1.89 1.50 0.01
N LEU A 112 -1.97 2.82 0.18
CA LEU A 112 -2.49 3.45 1.39
C LEU A 112 -3.97 3.14 1.62
N ILE A 113 -4.80 3.22 0.58
CA ILE A 113 -6.21 2.85 0.62
C ILE A 113 -6.37 1.37 0.94
N TYR A 114 -5.56 0.50 0.32
CA TYR A 114 -5.59 -0.94 0.58
C TYR A 114 -5.22 -1.25 2.04
N ALA A 115 -4.14 -0.65 2.55
CA ALA A 115 -3.69 -0.78 3.94
C ALA A 115 -4.79 -0.34 4.91
N TRP A 116 -5.41 0.80 4.63
CA TRP A 116 -6.53 1.32 5.42
C TRP A 116 -7.70 0.36 5.41
N ASN A 117 -8.20 -0.07 4.24
CA ASN A 117 -9.32 -1.00 4.18
C ASN A 117 -9.03 -2.33 4.89
N ARG A 118 -7.78 -2.81 4.80
CA ARG A 118 -7.34 -4.01 5.52
C ARG A 118 -7.34 -3.82 7.03
N SER A 119 -6.95 -2.65 7.53
CA SER A 119 -6.95 -2.38 8.96
C SER A 119 -8.35 -2.36 9.57
N LYS A 120 -9.35 -1.87 8.82
CA LYS A 120 -10.77 -1.94 9.24
C LYS A 120 -11.21 -3.39 9.46
N TYR A 121 -10.86 -4.27 8.52
CA TYR A 121 -11.22 -5.68 8.60
C TYR A 121 -10.60 -6.36 9.83
N LEU A 122 -9.31 -6.08 10.12
CA LEU A 122 -8.65 -6.63 11.31
C LEU A 122 -9.27 -6.10 12.60
N TYR A 123 -9.54 -4.80 12.67
CA TYR A 123 -10.17 -4.20 13.85
C TYR A 123 -11.52 -4.85 14.15
N ASN A 124 -12.36 -5.02 13.13
CA ASN A 124 -13.65 -5.68 13.27
C ASN A 124 -13.51 -7.16 13.69
N GLU A 125 -12.50 -7.87 13.18
CA GLU A 125 -12.23 -9.25 13.59
C GLU A 125 -11.81 -9.33 15.07
N ILE A 126 -10.98 -8.40 15.54
CA ILE A 126 -10.55 -8.33 16.93
C ILE A 126 -11.73 -8.02 17.86
N ILE A 127 -12.56 -7.02 17.54
CA ILE A 127 -13.78 -6.71 18.31
C ILE A 127 -14.73 -7.90 18.35
N GLN A 128 -14.95 -8.56 17.20
CA GLN A 128 -15.84 -9.71 17.13
C GLN A 128 -15.32 -10.87 18.01
N ARG A 129 -14.00 -11.11 18.05
CA ARG A 129 -13.40 -12.08 18.98
C ARG A 129 -13.58 -11.67 20.44
N LEU A 130 -13.39 -10.39 20.77
CA LEU A 130 -13.58 -9.89 22.14
C LEU A 130 -15.03 -10.04 22.61
N ASN A 131 -16.00 -9.76 21.73
CA ASN A 131 -17.43 -9.86 22.06
C ASN A 131 -17.97 -11.29 22.06
N SER A 132 -17.26 -12.24 21.46
CA SER A 132 -17.64 -13.66 21.42
C SER A 132 -16.90 -14.52 22.45
N SER A 133 -15.88 -14.00 23.13
CA SER A 133 -15.25 -14.67 24.26
C SER A 133 -16.13 -14.53 25.52
N PRO A 134 -16.56 -15.64 26.15
CA PRO A 134 -17.31 -15.61 27.40
C PRO A 134 -16.33 -15.41 28.56
N PHE A 135 -15.98 -14.16 28.83
CA PHE A 135 -15.41 -13.77 30.12
C PHE A 135 -16.26 -12.63 30.68
#